data_AF-A0A3D2FF00-F1
#
_entry.id   AF-A0A3D2FF00-F1
#
_cell.length_a   1.000
_cell.length_b   1.000
_cell.length_c   1.000
_cell.angle_alpha   90.00
_cell.angle_beta   90.00
_cell.angle_gamma   90.00
#
_symmetry.space_group_name_H-M   'P 1'
#
loop_
_entity.id
_entity.type
_entity.pdbx_description
1 polymer ?
#
loop_
_entity_poly.entity_id
_entity_poly.type
_entity_poly.pdbx_seq_one_letter_code
_entity_poly.pdbx_strand_id
1 'polypeptide(L)'
;FGAEDLAALKTQIGERLEAEYGGASRAIMKRGLLDAMDTLVSFDLPPSLLDAEAGQIAHQLWHEDNPEVEGHDHPEIETTDEHKTLADRRVRLGLLLADLGQKAAVEVTDAEMTQAIMNQARQYPGQEREFFEFVQKNQQMQQQLRAPLFEDKVVDHVFAQATVTEKEVSKDELQKAVEALEEE
;
A
#
# COMPACT_ATOMS: atom_id res chain seq x y z
N PHE A 1 19.57 -4.10 21.92
CA PHE A 1 19.79 -3.81 23.36
C PHE A 1 18.44 -3.74 24.05
N GLY A 2 18.32 -4.20 25.30
CA GLY A 2 17.07 -4.12 26.09
C GLY A 2 16.94 -2.78 26.84
N ALA A 3 15.77 -2.51 27.41
CA ALA A 3 15.50 -1.31 28.19
C ALA A 3 16.30 -1.27 29.50
N GLU A 4 16.71 -0.07 29.93
CA GLU A 4 17.55 0.14 31.13
C GLU A 4 16.80 -0.11 32.45
N ASP A 5 15.50 0.17 32.46
CA ASP A 5 14.60 -0.10 33.59
C ASP A 5 13.15 -0.37 33.12
N LEU A 6 12.25 -0.63 34.07
CA LEU A 6 10.83 -0.89 33.79
C LEU A 6 10.10 0.33 33.19
N ALA A 7 10.49 1.55 33.55
CA ALA A 7 9.87 2.76 33.03
C ALA A 7 10.25 2.96 31.55
N ALA A 8 11.53 2.77 31.22
CA ALA A 8 12.04 2.75 29.85
C ALA A 8 11.37 1.64 29.04
N LEU A 9 11.18 0.44 29.61
CA LEU A 9 10.50 -0.66 28.92
C LEU A 9 9.05 -0.31 28.60
N LYS A 10 8.31 0.24 29.56
CA LYS A 10 6.92 0.67 29.34
C LYS A 10 6.80 1.76 28.28
N THR A 11 7.75 2.70 28.27
CA THR A 11 7.79 3.78 27.26
C THR A 11 8.01 3.20 25.87
N GLN A 12 9.01 2.34 25.70
CA GLN A 12 9.28 1.67 24.41
C GLN A 12 8.10 0.84 23.91
N ILE A 13 7.41 0.13 24.80
CA ILE A 13 6.21 -0.63 24.44
C ILE A 13 5.08 0.33 24.06
N GLY A 14 4.89 1.42 24.80
CA GLY A 14 3.89 2.44 24.50
C GLY A 14 4.07 3.06 23.11
N GLU A 15 5.29 3.52 22.80
CA GLU A 15 5.63 4.09 21.48
C GLU A 15 5.41 3.09 20.34
N ARG A 16 5.76 1.81 20.58
CA ARG A 16 5.51 0.75 19.60
C ARG A 16 4.02 0.54 19.35
N LEU A 17 3.22 0.48 20.41
CA LEU A 17 1.76 0.31 20.30
C LEU A 17 1.11 1.53 19.64
N GLU A 18 1.59 2.74 19.93
CA GLU A 18 1.11 3.97 19.29
C GLU A 18 1.40 3.96 17.78
N ALA A 19 2.61 3.55 17.38
CA ALA A 19 2.95 3.40 15.97
C ALA A 19 2.10 2.33 15.27
N GLU A 20 1.84 1.20 15.95
CA GLU A 20 1.00 0.11 15.44
C GLU A 20 -0.45 0.57 15.24
N TYR A 21 -1.06 1.21 16.25
CA TYR A 21 -2.43 1.73 16.16
C TYR A 21 -2.55 2.91 15.19
N GLY A 22 -1.51 3.75 15.09
CA GLY A 22 -1.45 4.81 14.08
C GLY A 22 -1.46 4.25 12.66
N GLY A 23 -0.66 3.20 12.40
CA GLY A 23 -0.66 2.49 11.13
C GLY A 23 -2.01 1.86 10.80
N ALA A 24 -2.60 1.14 11.74
CA ALA A 24 -3.94 0.55 11.61
C ALA A 24 -5.02 1.59 11.29
N SER A 25 -5.03 2.70 12.04
CA SER A 25 -5.99 3.78 11.83
C SER A 25 -5.82 4.43 10.45
N ARG A 26 -4.58 4.65 10.01
CA ARG A 26 -4.27 5.19 8.68
C ARG A 26 -4.77 4.26 7.57
N ALA A 27 -4.57 2.95 7.70
CA ALA A 27 -5.06 1.97 6.73
C ALA A 27 -6.58 2.01 6.59
N ILE A 28 -7.31 2.03 7.72
CA ILE A 28 -8.78 2.13 7.73
C ILE A 28 -9.25 3.45 7.11
N MET A 29 -8.64 4.57 7.50
CA MET A 29 -8.98 5.89 6.93
C MET A 29 -8.76 5.92 5.42
N LYS A 30 -7.60 5.42 4.97
CA LYS A 30 -7.25 5.35 3.56
C LYS A 30 -8.23 4.48 2.78
N ARG A 31 -8.60 3.30 3.29
CA ARG A 31 -9.63 2.44 2.68
C ARG A 31 -10.95 3.17 2.56
N GLY A 32 -11.45 3.76 3.64
CA GLY A 32 -12.72 4.47 3.64
C GLY A 32 -12.74 5.65 2.66
N LEU A 33 -11.60 6.35 2.48
CA LEU A 33 -11.47 7.37 1.44
C LEU A 33 -11.57 6.78 0.05
N LEU A 34 -10.83 5.71 -0.24
CA LEU A 34 -10.82 5.07 -1.56
C LEU A 34 -12.18 4.47 -1.91
N ASP A 35 -12.88 3.85 -0.94
CA ASP A 35 -14.26 3.37 -1.10
C ASP A 35 -15.20 4.52 -1.45
N ALA A 36 -15.12 5.65 -0.72
CA ALA A 36 -15.93 6.81 -1.02
C ALA A 36 -15.63 7.36 -2.43
N MET A 37 -14.37 7.44 -2.82
CA MET A 37 -13.96 7.92 -4.15
C MET A 37 -14.45 7.01 -5.28
N ASP A 38 -14.45 5.70 -5.08
CA ASP A 38 -14.96 4.72 -6.05
C ASP A 38 -16.43 4.97 -6.38
N THR A 39 -17.24 5.37 -5.39
CA THR A 39 -18.66 5.71 -5.61
C THR A 39 -18.88 7.03 -6.34
N LEU A 40 -17.89 7.93 -6.38
CA LEU A 40 -18.03 9.28 -6.92
C LEU A 40 -17.74 9.39 -8.41
N VAL A 41 -16.97 8.43 -8.96
CA VAL A 41 -16.46 8.55 -10.33
C VAL A 41 -16.69 7.25 -11.10
N SER A 42 -17.42 7.33 -12.21
CA SER A 42 -17.59 6.22 -13.15
C SER A 42 -17.19 6.68 -14.55
N PHE A 43 -16.27 5.94 -15.16
CA PHE A 43 -15.73 6.16 -16.51
C PHE A 43 -15.25 4.83 -17.11
N ASP A 44 -15.23 4.77 -18.44
CA ASP A 44 -14.75 3.60 -19.16
C ASP A 44 -13.24 3.45 -19.01
N LEU A 45 -12.80 2.25 -18.65
CA LEU A 45 -11.38 1.94 -18.48
C LEU A 45 -10.77 1.47 -19.79
N PRO A 46 -9.52 1.83 -20.09
CA PRO A 46 -8.79 1.26 -21.23
C PRO A 46 -8.69 -0.27 -21.07
N PRO A 47 -9.17 -1.07 -22.04
CA PRO A 47 -9.17 -2.54 -21.93
C PRO A 47 -7.78 -3.12 -21.64
N SER A 48 -6.74 -2.53 -22.23
CA SER A 48 -5.36 -2.97 -22.01
C SER A 48 -4.88 -2.79 -20.57
N LEU A 49 -5.36 -1.75 -19.85
CA LEU A 49 -5.01 -1.56 -18.45
C LEU A 49 -5.79 -2.52 -17.55
N LEU A 50 -7.06 -2.75 -17.87
CA LEU A 50 -7.90 -3.70 -17.16
C LEU A 50 -7.35 -5.12 -17.27
N ASP A 51 -6.99 -5.56 -18.48
CA ASP A 51 -6.43 -6.89 -18.73
C ASP A 51 -5.06 -7.06 -18.05
N ALA A 52 -4.22 -6.01 -18.09
CA ALA A 52 -2.91 -6.03 -17.42
C ALA A 52 -3.06 -6.17 -15.89
N GLU A 53 -3.92 -5.36 -15.27
CA GLU A 53 -4.18 -5.44 -13.83
C GLU A 53 -4.82 -6.77 -13.45
N ALA A 54 -5.81 -7.25 -14.22
CA ALA A 54 -6.44 -8.55 -13.97
C ALA A 54 -5.40 -9.69 -14.01
N GLY A 55 -4.44 -9.63 -14.94
CA GLY A 55 -3.32 -10.57 -15.00
C GLY A 55 -2.40 -10.48 -13.78
N GLN A 56 -2.11 -9.28 -13.28
CA GLN A 56 -1.32 -9.10 -12.04
C GLN A 56 -2.04 -9.66 -10.83
N ILE A 57 -3.35 -9.40 -10.68
CA ILE A 57 -4.15 -9.94 -9.58
C ILE A 57 -4.21 -11.47 -9.66
N ALA A 58 -4.45 -12.02 -10.85
CA ALA A 58 -4.48 -13.47 -11.04
C ALA A 58 -3.14 -14.11 -10.66
N HIS A 59 -2.04 -13.51 -11.10
CA HIS A 59 -0.71 -13.95 -10.71
C HIS A 59 -0.50 -13.86 -9.19
N GLN A 60 -0.88 -12.76 -8.56
CA GLN A 60 -0.75 -12.57 -7.12
C GLN A 60 -1.52 -13.64 -6.33
N LEU A 61 -2.82 -13.80 -6.59
CA LEU A 61 -3.68 -14.74 -5.87
C LEU A 61 -3.22 -16.18 -6.06
N TRP A 62 -2.74 -16.54 -7.25
CA TRP A 62 -2.19 -17.87 -7.50
C TRP A 62 -0.95 -18.16 -6.64
N HIS A 63 -0.05 -17.19 -6.47
CA HIS A 63 1.13 -17.35 -5.61
C HIS A 63 0.78 -17.40 -4.12
N GLU A 64 -0.30 -16.73 -3.71
CA GLU A 64 -0.83 -16.84 -2.35
C GLU A 64 -1.38 -18.26 -2.07
N ASP A 65 -2.00 -18.88 -3.07
CA ASP A 65 -2.49 -20.27 -3.01
C ASP A 65 -1.38 -21.32 -3.17
N ASN A 66 -0.24 -20.97 -3.76
CA ASN A 66 0.89 -21.87 -4.07
C ASN A 66 2.22 -21.32 -3.51
N PRO A 67 2.34 -21.12 -2.18
CA PRO A 67 3.48 -20.44 -1.57
C PRO A 67 4.81 -21.18 -1.74
N GLU A 68 4.79 -22.46 -2.09
CA GLU A 68 5.98 -23.27 -2.37
C GLU A 68 6.58 -23.03 -3.77
N VAL A 69 5.84 -22.37 -4.67
CA VAL A 69 6.31 -22.07 -6.02
C VAL A 69 6.98 -20.71 -6.03
N GLU A 70 8.31 -20.69 -6.07
CA GLU A 70 9.07 -19.45 -6.13
C GLU A 70 9.34 -19.03 -7.58
N GLY A 71 9.18 -17.73 -7.87
CA GLY A 71 9.53 -17.13 -9.15
C GLY A 71 8.44 -17.25 -10.22
N HIS A 72 8.84 -17.30 -11.50
CA HIS A 72 7.93 -17.33 -12.64
C HIS A 72 7.87 -18.70 -13.34
N ASP A 73 8.28 -19.77 -12.65
CA ASP A 73 8.24 -21.14 -13.17
C ASP A 73 6.91 -21.81 -12.80
N HIS A 74 5.83 -21.27 -13.36
CA HIS A 74 4.47 -21.77 -13.15
C HIS A 74 3.73 -21.86 -14.49
N PRO A 75 2.66 -22.68 -14.58
CA PRO A 75 1.79 -22.71 -15.76
C PRO A 75 1.17 -21.33 -16.03
N GLU A 76 0.61 -21.16 -17.23
CA GLU A 76 -0.15 -19.97 -17.58
C GLU A 76 -1.31 -19.78 -16.60
N ILE A 77 -1.38 -18.58 -16.00
CA ILE A 77 -2.40 -18.21 -15.03
C ILE A 77 -3.49 -17.47 -15.79
N GLU A 78 -4.66 -18.10 -15.91
CA GLU A 78 -5.80 -17.56 -16.63
C GLU A 78 -6.53 -16.50 -15.80
N THR A 79 -6.84 -15.36 -16.41
CA THR A 79 -7.67 -14.33 -15.78
C THR A 79 -9.14 -14.76 -15.78
N THR A 80 -9.79 -14.66 -14.62
CA THR A 80 -11.23 -14.90 -14.45
C THR A 80 -12.01 -13.58 -14.38
N ASP A 81 -13.35 -13.65 -14.44
CA ASP A 81 -14.21 -12.47 -14.29
C ASP A 81 -14.10 -11.81 -12.91
N GLU A 82 -13.72 -12.58 -11.88
CA GLU A 82 -13.45 -12.07 -10.54
C GLU A 82 -12.20 -11.19 -10.54
N HIS A 83 -11.11 -11.64 -11.16
CA HIS A 83 -9.90 -10.84 -11.35
C HIS A 83 -10.18 -9.54 -12.10
N LYS A 84 -11.03 -9.58 -13.13
CA LYS A 84 -11.45 -8.37 -13.87
C LYS A 84 -12.26 -7.41 -13.02
N THR A 85 -13.11 -7.92 -12.14
CA THR A 85 -13.91 -7.09 -11.23
C THR A 85 -13.00 -6.36 -10.23
N LEU A 86 -12.03 -7.07 -9.65
CA LEU A 86 -11.03 -6.46 -8.76
C LEU A 86 -10.14 -5.46 -9.50
N ALA A 87 -9.74 -5.79 -10.73
CA ALA A 87 -8.93 -4.93 -11.59
C ALA A 87 -9.63 -3.64 -11.97
N ASP A 88 -10.94 -3.67 -12.27
CA ASP A 88 -11.72 -2.47 -12.62
C ASP A 88 -11.58 -1.42 -11.52
N ARG A 89 -11.81 -1.82 -10.28
CA ARG A 89 -11.71 -0.94 -9.12
C ARG A 89 -10.30 -0.38 -8.94
N ARG A 90 -9.27 -1.24 -9.00
CA ARG A 90 -7.86 -0.82 -8.85
C ARG A 90 -7.42 0.15 -9.94
N VAL A 91 -7.72 -0.15 -11.21
CA VAL A 91 -7.36 0.70 -12.35
C VAL A 91 -8.10 2.04 -12.29
N ARG A 92 -9.40 2.02 -11.97
CA ARG A 92 -10.22 3.24 -11.81
C ARG A 92 -9.65 4.17 -10.75
N LEU A 93 -9.43 3.65 -9.55
CA LEU A 93 -8.87 4.42 -8.44
C LEU A 93 -7.44 4.88 -8.72
N GLY A 94 -6.59 4.03 -9.32
CA GLY A 94 -5.23 4.39 -9.70
C GLY A 94 -5.19 5.55 -10.70
N LEU A 95 -6.05 5.53 -11.72
CA LEU A 95 -6.17 6.62 -12.69
C LEU A 95 -6.71 7.91 -12.04
N LEU A 96 -7.68 7.80 -11.14
CA LEU A 96 -8.22 8.95 -10.40
C LEU A 96 -7.16 9.59 -9.50
N LEU A 97 -6.42 8.79 -8.73
CA LEU A 97 -5.35 9.28 -7.88
C LEU A 97 -4.20 9.89 -8.70
N ALA A 98 -3.86 9.30 -9.84
CA ALA A 98 -2.86 9.87 -10.75
C ALA A 98 -3.28 11.25 -11.27
N ASP A 99 -4.53 11.41 -11.72
CA ASP A 99 -5.05 12.71 -12.18
C ASP A 99 -5.09 13.75 -11.05
N LEU A 100 -5.52 13.36 -9.84
CA LEU A 100 -5.53 14.24 -8.68
C LEU A 100 -4.12 14.68 -8.28
N GLY A 101 -3.18 13.73 -8.20
CA GLY A 101 -1.80 14.04 -7.86
C GLY A 101 -1.14 14.93 -8.91
N GLN A 102 -1.43 14.72 -10.20
CA GLN A 102 -0.95 15.58 -11.28
C GLN A 102 -1.51 17.01 -11.14
N LYS A 103 -2.81 17.17 -10.91
CA LYS A 103 -3.46 18.48 -10.71
C LYS A 103 -2.94 19.22 -9.48
N ALA A 104 -2.62 18.48 -8.43
CA ALA A 104 -2.06 18.98 -7.19
C ALA A 104 -0.54 19.18 -7.24
N ALA A 105 0.12 18.81 -8.34
CA ALA A 105 1.58 18.79 -8.48
C ALA A 105 2.27 18.03 -7.33
N VAL A 106 1.68 16.91 -6.92
CA VAL A 106 2.26 16.00 -5.92
C VAL A 106 3.43 15.27 -6.55
N GLU A 107 4.60 15.37 -5.94
CA GLU A 107 5.80 14.67 -6.36
C GLU A 107 6.42 13.91 -5.20
N VAL A 108 6.92 12.70 -5.47
CA VAL A 108 7.74 11.96 -4.52
C VAL A 108 9.18 12.43 -4.68
N THR A 109 9.73 12.98 -3.59
CA THR A 109 11.08 13.51 -3.55
C THR A 109 12.13 12.39 -3.50
N ASP A 110 13.35 12.70 -3.94
CA ASP A 110 14.47 11.75 -3.86
C ASP A 110 14.80 11.35 -2.42
N ALA A 111 14.55 12.24 -1.45
CA ALA A 111 14.73 11.96 -0.04
C ALA A 111 13.73 10.88 0.45
N GLU A 112 12.45 11.01 0.09
CA GLU A 112 11.41 10.02 0.40
C GLU A 112 11.72 8.67 -0.27
N MET A 113 12.16 8.69 -1.54
CA MET A 113 12.59 7.48 -2.22
C MET A 113 13.76 6.82 -1.50
N THR A 114 14.79 7.59 -1.14
CA THR A 114 15.97 7.06 -0.43
C THR A 114 15.58 6.46 0.91
N GLN A 115 14.67 7.10 1.64
CA GLN A 115 14.15 6.59 2.91
C GLN A 115 13.35 5.29 2.74
N ALA A 116 12.50 5.21 1.72
CA ALA A 116 11.75 3.99 1.42
C ALA A 116 12.68 2.82 1.06
N ILE A 117 13.72 3.08 0.25
CA ILE A 117 14.74 2.08 -0.10
C ILE A 117 15.46 1.59 1.15
N MET A 118 15.88 2.50 2.04
CA MET A 118 16.55 2.14 3.29
C MET A 118 15.63 1.31 4.21
N ASN A 119 14.34 1.67 4.29
CA ASN A 119 13.37 0.93 5.09
C ASN A 119 13.15 -0.49 4.55
N GLN A 120 13.04 -0.65 3.23
CA GLN A 120 12.91 -1.97 2.61
C GLN A 120 14.19 -2.79 2.75
N ALA A 121 15.36 -2.16 2.63
CA ALA A 121 16.66 -2.81 2.80
C ALA A 121 16.84 -3.44 4.19
N ARG A 122 16.24 -2.85 5.25
CA ARG A 122 16.29 -3.41 6.61
C ARG A 122 15.63 -4.78 6.74
N GLN A 123 14.80 -5.18 5.78
CA GLN A 123 14.21 -6.53 5.72
C GLN A 123 15.22 -7.59 5.24
N TYR A 124 16.39 -7.17 4.76
CA TYR A 124 17.46 -8.03 4.26
C TYR A 124 18.79 -7.80 5.02
N PRO A 125 18.90 -8.22 6.30
CA PRO A 125 20.10 -8.02 7.10
C PRO A 125 21.35 -8.61 6.45
N GLY A 126 22.41 -7.81 6.32
CA GLY A 126 23.69 -8.20 5.71
C GLY A 126 23.75 -8.09 4.18
N GLN A 127 22.65 -7.75 3.51
CA GLN A 127 22.56 -7.54 2.06
C GLN A 127 22.04 -6.14 1.71
N GLU A 128 22.02 -5.21 2.67
CA GLU A 128 21.37 -3.90 2.53
C GLU A 128 21.97 -3.09 1.37
N ARG A 129 23.29 -3.16 1.20
CA ARG A 129 24.01 -2.46 0.12
C ARG A 129 23.69 -3.04 -1.26
N GLU A 130 23.60 -4.35 -1.36
CA GLU A 130 23.29 -5.05 -2.62
C GLU A 130 21.86 -4.77 -3.05
N PHE A 131 20.91 -4.79 -2.09
CA PHE A 131 19.54 -4.39 -2.30
C PHE A 131 19.45 -2.93 -2.78
N PHE A 132 20.16 -2.00 -2.13
CA PHE A 132 20.18 -0.60 -2.55
C PHE A 132 20.68 -0.44 -3.99
N GLU A 133 21.80 -1.06 -4.35
CA GLU A 133 22.34 -1.01 -5.71
C GLU A 133 21.41 -1.65 -6.75
N PHE A 134 20.73 -2.75 -6.37
CA PHE A 134 19.74 -3.40 -7.20
C PHE A 134 18.57 -2.46 -7.51
N VAL A 135 17.98 -1.83 -6.49
CA VAL A 135 16.89 -0.86 -6.68
C VAL A 135 17.37 0.33 -7.52
N GLN A 136 18.59 0.84 -7.28
CA GLN A 136 19.12 1.97 -8.03
C GLN A 136 19.27 1.67 -9.53
N LYS A 137 19.57 0.43 -9.91
CA LYS A 137 19.73 0.00 -11.31
C LYS A 137 18.41 -0.47 -11.94
N ASN A 138 17.39 -0.77 -11.14
CA ASN A 138 16.12 -1.32 -11.60
C ASN A 138 15.00 -0.25 -11.57
N GLN A 139 14.70 0.34 -12.73
CA GLN A 139 13.65 1.36 -12.85
C GLN A 139 12.26 0.83 -12.47
N GLN A 140 11.96 -0.43 -12.75
CA GLN A 140 10.67 -1.03 -12.38
C GLN A 140 10.53 -1.10 -10.87
N MET A 141 11.58 -1.50 -10.15
CA MET A 141 11.60 -1.53 -8.68
C MET A 141 11.47 -0.12 -8.09
N GLN A 142 12.10 0.88 -8.71
CA GLN A 142 11.91 2.28 -8.29
C GLN A 142 10.47 2.75 -8.44
N GLN A 143 9.81 2.36 -9.54
CA GLN A 143 8.39 2.69 -9.74
C GLN A 143 7.50 1.96 -8.73
N GLN A 144 7.78 0.69 -8.43
CA GLN A 144 7.07 -0.07 -7.40
C GLN A 144 7.19 0.55 -6.01
N LEU A 145 8.36 1.09 -5.64
CA LEU A 145 8.54 1.81 -4.38
C LEU A 145 7.93 3.22 -4.41
N ARG A 146 7.91 3.87 -5.58
CA ARG A 146 7.37 5.22 -5.74
C ARG A 146 5.84 5.25 -5.70
N ALA A 147 5.19 4.26 -6.30
CA ALA A 147 3.73 4.19 -6.40
C ALA A 147 3.02 4.33 -5.03
N PRO A 148 3.34 3.53 -3.99
CA PRO A 148 2.69 3.66 -2.69
C PRO A 148 2.99 5.00 -2.00
N LEU A 149 4.20 5.55 -2.18
CA LEU A 149 4.55 6.87 -1.65
C LEU A 149 3.73 7.98 -2.31
N PHE A 150 3.58 7.91 -3.63
CA PHE A 150 2.78 8.87 -4.38
C PHE A 150 1.32 8.79 -3.96
N GLU A 151 0.76 7.58 -3.90
CA GLU A 151 -0.60 7.33 -3.45
C GLU A 151 -0.85 7.91 -2.05
N ASP A 152 0.02 7.63 -1.09
CA ASP A 152 -0.09 8.16 0.27
C ASP A 152 -0.09 9.70 0.29
N LYS A 153 0.77 10.34 -0.51
CA LYS A 153 0.80 11.80 -0.60
C LYS A 153 -0.45 12.38 -1.23
N VAL A 154 -1.01 11.73 -2.24
CA VAL A 154 -2.28 12.15 -2.85
C VAL A 154 -3.42 11.99 -1.84
N VAL A 155 -3.47 10.87 -1.12
CA VAL A 155 -4.45 10.63 -0.06
C VAL A 155 -4.35 11.71 1.03
N ASP A 156 -3.14 12.04 1.48
CA ASP A 156 -2.92 13.11 2.47
C ASP A 156 -3.36 14.48 1.92
N HIS A 157 -3.12 14.76 0.64
CA HIS A 157 -3.59 15.99 -0.01
C HIS A 157 -5.12 16.07 -0.08
N VAL A 158 -5.80 14.93 -0.29
CA VAL A 158 -7.27 14.85 -0.27
C VAL A 158 -7.80 15.06 1.14
N PHE A 159 -7.21 14.43 2.16
CA PHE A 159 -7.60 14.63 3.56
C PHE A 159 -7.40 16.07 4.02
N ALA A 160 -6.35 16.76 3.56
CA ALA A 160 -6.13 18.17 3.85
C ALA A 160 -7.23 19.10 3.33
N GLN A 161 -8.02 18.65 2.34
CA GLN A 161 -9.15 19.39 1.77
C GLN A 161 -10.51 18.86 2.25
N ALA A 162 -10.55 17.65 2.80
CA ALA A 162 -11.75 17.04 3.33
C ALA A 162 -12.06 17.55 4.75
N THR A 163 -13.33 17.47 5.15
CA THR A 163 -13.69 17.65 6.56
C THR A 163 -13.42 16.34 7.30
N VAL A 164 -12.36 16.31 8.09
CA VAL A 164 -11.99 15.15 8.91
C VAL A 164 -12.50 15.34 10.34
N THR A 165 -13.17 14.33 10.88
CA THR A 165 -13.68 14.32 12.25
C THR A 165 -13.05 13.20 13.04
N GLU A 166 -12.70 13.47 14.30
CA GLU A 166 -12.18 12.45 15.20
C GLU A 166 -13.32 11.56 15.73
N LYS A 167 -13.08 10.25 15.75
CA LYS A 167 -13.96 9.25 16.35
C LYS A 167 -13.15 8.42 17.33
N GLU A 168 -13.59 8.43 18.58
CA GLU A 168 -13.02 7.54 19.60
C GLU A 168 -13.44 6.10 19.29
N VAL A 169 -12.47 5.19 19.28
CA VAL A 169 -12.67 3.76 19.04
C VAL A 169 -11.93 2.95 20.10
N SER A 170 -12.52 1.84 20.50
CA SER A 170 -11.86 0.86 21.36
C SER A 170 -10.85 0.03 20.57
N LYS A 171 -9.92 -0.63 21.28
CA LYS A 171 -8.97 -1.57 20.68
C LYS A 171 -9.68 -2.66 19.87
N ASP A 172 -10.75 -3.24 20.42
CA ASP A 172 -11.47 -4.34 19.77
C ASP A 172 -12.19 -3.87 18.50
N GLU A 173 -12.70 -2.64 18.48
CA GLU A 173 -13.29 -2.05 17.27
C GLU A 173 -12.22 -1.77 16.21
N LEU A 174 -11.06 -1.25 16.61
CA LEU A 174 -9.94 -1.02 15.70
C LEU A 174 -9.45 -2.34 15.11
N GLN A 175 -9.29 -3.37 15.93
CA GLN A 175 -8.87 -4.70 15.49
C GLN A 175 -9.86 -5.29 14.48
N LYS A 176 -11.16 -5.27 14.78
CA LYS A 176 -12.19 -5.75 13.85
C LYS A 176 -12.21 -4.97 12.54
N ALA A 177 -11.97 -3.66 12.61
CA ALA A 177 -11.91 -2.83 11.41
C ALA A 177 -10.68 -3.16 10.56
N VAL A 178 -9.54 -3.53 11.16
CA VAL A 178 -8.36 -4.03 10.42
C VAL A 178 -8.63 -5.42 9.83
N GLU A 179 -9.17 -6.35 10.61
CA GLU A 179 -9.51 -7.71 10.13
C GLU A 179 -10.46 -7.65 8.92
N ALA A 180 -11.45 -6.76 8.94
CA ALA A 180 -12.35 -6.52 7.82
C ALA A 180 -11.66 -5.98 6.55
N LEU A 181 -10.44 -5.43 6.65
CA LEU A 181 -9.65 -5.04 5.46
C LEU A 181 -9.00 -6.24 4.78
N GLU A 182 -8.77 -7.34 5.50
CA GLU A 182 -8.10 -8.54 4.99
C GLU A 182 -9.08 -9.53 4.34
N GLU A 183 -10.36 -9.45 4.68
CA GLU A 183 -11.42 -10.33 4.18
C GLU A 183 -11.99 -9.92 2.80
N GLU A 184 -11.50 -8.84 2.18
CA GLU A 184 -12.11 -8.18 1.00
C GLU A 184 -11.10 -7.71 -0.07
#